data_AF-A0AAU9RI76-F1
#
_entry.id   AF-A0AAU9RI76-F1
#
_cell.length_a   1.000
_cell.length_b   1.000
_cell.length_c   1.000
_cell.angle_alpha   90.00
_cell.angle_beta   90.00
_cell.angle_gamma   90.00
#
_symmetry.space_group_name_H-M   'P 1'
#
loop_
_entity.id
_entity.type
_entity.pdbx_description
1 polymer ?
#
loop_
_entity_poly.entity_id
_entity_poly.type
_entity_poly.pdbx_seq_one_letter_code
_entity_poly.pdbx_strand_id
1 'polypeptide(L)'
;MSQIINRYDIQHADELRALDIEEKTRNYLPHKELLELVQSTLEEPKVDSVSVDSLNSVEDQLEVALSITRARKSELMLECVKNLQEKEKMMIEENHVLASQVTNAQSLLLLEAN
;
A
#
# COMPACT_ATOMS: atom_id res chain seq x y z
N MET A 1 4.90 -14.57 -28.77
CA MET A 1 6.06 -14.86 -27.88
C MET A 1 6.45 -13.67 -27.01
N SER A 2 6.74 -12.48 -27.58
CA SER A 2 7.20 -11.31 -26.80
C SER A 2 6.23 -10.86 -25.68
N GLN A 3 4.92 -10.94 -25.87
CA GLN A 3 3.93 -10.59 -24.83
C GLN A 3 3.86 -11.57 -23.66
N ILE A 4 4.22 -12.84 -23.87
CA ILE A 4 4.19 -13.87 -22.82
C ILE A 4 5.46 -13.75 -21.97
N ILE A 5 6.60 -13.52 -22.63
CA ILE A 5 7.90 -13.27 -21.98
C ILE A 5 7.81 -12.01 -21.12
N ASN A 6 7.25 -10.92 -21.65
CA ASN A 6 7.12 -9.66 -20.89
C ASN A 6 6.21 -9.80 -19.66
N ARG A 7 5.10 -10.56 -19.76
CA ARG A 7 4.25 -10.84 -18.58
C ARG A 7 4.97 -11.67 -17.53
N TYR A 8 5.74 -12.68 -17.97
CA TYR A 8 6.54 -13.50 -17.08
C TYR A 8 7.62 -12.68 -16.37
N ASP A 9 8.33 -11.81 -17.10
CA ASP A 9 9.38 -10.97 -16.54
C ASP A 9 8.84 -9.97 -15.50
N ILE A 10 7.66 -9.38 -15.75
CA ILE A 10 7.00 -8.47 -14.79
C ILE A 10 6.54 -9.24 -13.54
N GLN A 11 5.83 -10.36 -13.70
CA GLN A 11 5.37 -11.16 -12.57
C GLN A 11 6.55 -11.70 -11.75
N HIS A 12 7.62 -12.13 -12.43
CA HIS A 12 8.80 -12.66 -11.77
C HIS A 12 9.56 -11.57 -11.00
N ALA A 13 9.63 -10.35 -11.53
CA ALA A 13 10.20 -9.21 -10.83
C ALA A 13 9.39 -8.80 -9.59
N ASP A 14 8.06 -8.87 -9.67
CA ASP A 14 7.17 -8.60 -8.53
C ASP A 14 7.25 -9.70 -7.47
N GLU A 15 7.36 -10.98 -7.86
CA GLU A 15 7.62 -12.10 -6.95
C GLU A 15 8.99 -12.01 -6.28
N LEU A 16 10.04 -11.67 -7.02
CA LEU A 16 11.37 -11.45 -6.47
C LEU A 16 11.38 -10.28 -5.47
N ARG A 17 10.65 -9.19 -5.76
CA ARG A 17 10.46 -8.09 -4.79
C ARG A 17 9.66 -8.53 -3.57
N ALA A 18 8.61 -9.32 -3.73
CA ALA A 18 7.82 -9.81 -2.61
C ALA A 18 8.66 -10.71 -1.69
N LEU A 19 9.47 -11.61 -2.27
CA LEU A 19 10.40 -12.48 -1.54
C LEU A 19 11.50 -11.68 -0.83
N ASP A 20 12.07 -10.66 -1.48
CA ASP A 20 13.04 -9.73 -0.87
C ASP A 20 12.42 -8.95 0.30
N ILE A 21 11.19 -8.45 0.15
CA ILE A 21 10.47 -7.77 1.22
C ILE A 21 10.16 -8.74 2.37
N GLU A 22 9.77 -9.98 2.09
CA GLU A 22 9.46 -11.00 3.10
C GLU A 22 10.72 -11.48 3.85
N GLU A 23 11.84 -11.64 3.15
CA GLU A 23 13.15 -11.93 3.77
C GLU A 23 13.61 -10.76 4.65
N LYS A 24 13.52 -9.53 4.14
CA LYS A 24 13.82 -8.31 4.90
C LYS A 24 12.92 -8.16 6.13
N THR A 25 11.64 -8.52 6.01
CA THR A 25 10.69 -8.53 7.13
C THR A 25 11.04 -9.58 8.18
N ARG A 26 11.59 -10.73 7.79
CA ARG A 26 12.06 -11.77 8.73
C ARG A 26 13.28 -11.35 9.53
N ASN A 27 14.18 -10.58 8.90
CA ASN A 27 15.38 -10.05 9.55
C ASN A 27 15.13 -8.70 10.25
N TYR A 28 13.88 -8.24 10.27
CA TYR A 28 13.49 -6.95 10.82
C TYR A 28 13.33 -7.01 12.34
N LEU A 29 14.07 -6.16 13.06
CA LEU A 29 13.83 -5.91 14.48
C LEU A 29 12.51 -5.12 14.65
N PRO A 30 11.67 -5.43 15.65
CA PRO A 30 10.49 -4.62 15.95
C PRO A 30 10.86 -3.14 16.08
N HIS A 31 10.02 -2.24 15.57
CA HIS A 31 10.30 -0.79 15.49
C HIS A 31 10.78 -0.19 16.82
N LYS A 32 10.26 -0.69 17.95
CA LYS A 32 10.65 -0.27 19.29
C LYS A 32 12.10 -0.64 19.63
N GLU A 33 12.50 -1.87 19.33
CA GLU A 33 13.86 -2.36 19.58
C GLU A 33 14.87 -1.67 18.66
N LEU A 34 14.45 -1.36 17.43
CA LEU A 34 15.23 -0.60 16.46
C LEU A 34 15.49 0.84 16.95
N LEU A 35 14.46 1.47 17.54
CA LEU A 35 14.56 2.77 18.20
C LEU A 35 15.50 2.74 19.41
N GLU A 36 15.37 1.73 20.28
CA GLU A 36 16.25 1.53 21.43
C GLU A 36 17.71 1.30 20.98
N LEU A 37 17.93 0.54 19.90
CA LEU A 37 19.26 0.33 19.31
C LEU A 37 19.86 1.64 18.81
N VAL A 38 19.15 2.39 17.97
CA VAL A 38 19.59 3.70 17.44
C VAL A 38 19.95 4.64 18.59
N GLN A 39 19.06 4.73 19.59
CA GLN A 39 19.25 5.59 20.75
C GLN A 39 20.48 5.17 21.57
N SER A 40 20.66 3.88 21.82
CA SER A 40 21.80 3.35 22.58
C SER A 40 23.14 3.49 21.86
N THR A 41 23.13 3.56 20.52
CA THR A 41 24.32 3.73 19.69
C THR A 41 24.72 5.20 19.58
N LEU A 42 23.76 6.12 19.55
CA LEU A 42 24.00 7.55 19.30
C LEU A 42 24.01 8.42 20.57
N GLU A 43 23.90 7.82 21.76
CA GLU A 43 23.98 8.53 23.04
C GLU A 43 25.39 9.10 23.28
N GLU A 44 25.45 10.38 23.70
CA GLU A 44 26.67 11.19 23.92
C GLU A 44 27.84 10.46 24.64
N PRO A 45 27.65 9.66 25.71
CA PRO A 45 28.76 8.98 26.36
C PRO A 45 29.40 7.83 25.56
N LYS A 46 28.81 7.39 24.45
CA LYS A 46 29.29 6.26 23.63
C LYS A 46 29.78 6.65 22.23
N VAL A 47 29.52 7.88 21.79
CA VAL A 47 29.86 8.35 20.43
C VAL A 47 31.34 8.16 20.09
N ASP A 48 32.25 8.33 21.06
CA ASP A 48 33.69 8.12 20.86
C ASP A 48 34.10 6.64 20.73
N SER A 49 33.19 5.69 21.04
CA SER A 49 33.41 4.24 21.04
C SER A 49 32.58 3.48 19.99
N VAL A 50 31.77 4.19 19.20
CA VAL A 50 30.92 3.59 18.18
C VAL A 50 31.75 3.17 16.98
N SER A 51 31.64 1.90 16.61
CA SER A 51 32.27 1.36 15.40
C SER A 51 31.47 1.74 14.16
N VAL A 52 32.18 1.90 13.03
CA VAL A 52 31.58 2.04 11.69
C VAL A 52 30.66 0.86 11.37
N ASP A 53 31.03 -0.35 11.79
CA ASP A 53 30.20 -1.55 11.56
C ASP A 53 28.84 -1.47 12.29
N SER A 54 28.83 -0.87 13.49
CA SER A 54 27.60 -0.67 14.25
C SER A 54 26.70 0.38 13.59
N LEU A 55 27.29 1.44 13.03
CA LEU A 55 26.53 2.44 12.26
C LEU A 55 25.96 1.85 10.98
N ASN A 56 26.73 1.06 10.24
CA ASN A 56 26.26 0.37 9.04
C ASN A 56 25.09 -0.57 9.36
N SER A 57 25.17 -1.33 10.45
CA SER A 57 24.06 -2.20 10.87
C SER A 57 22.79 -1.43 11.21
N VAL A 58 22.91 -0.23 11.77
CA VAL A 58 21.76 0.65 12.05
C VAL A 58 21.17 1.21 10.76
N GLU A 59 22.02 1.65 9.83
CA GLU A 59 21.60 2.12 8.51
C GLU A 59 20.84 1.03 7.74
N ASP A 60 21.37 -0.18 7.69
CA ASP A 60 20.72 -1.33 7.03
C ASP A 60 19.33 -1.62 7.63
N GLN A 61 19.24 -1.61 8.96
CA GLN A 61 17.97 -1.83 9.66
C GLN A 61 16.95 -0.73 9.38
N LEU A 62 17.38 0.52 9.30
CA LEU A 62 16.51 1.66 8.96
C LEU A 62 16.05 1.60 7.50
N GLU A 63 16.91 1.20 6.57
CA GLU A 63 16.54 1.05 5.16
C GLU A 63 15.51 -0.07 4.98
N VAL A 64 15.66 -1.18 5.70
CA VAL A 64 14.65 -2.24 5.76
C VAL A 64 13.33 -1.72 6.35
N ALA A 65 13.37 -1.02 7.48
CA ALA A 65 12.18 -0.42 8.11
C ALA A 65 11.41 0.48 7.13
N LEU A 66 12.16 1.31 6.42
CA LEU A 66 11.64 2.26 5.46
C LEU A 66 11.01 1.55 4.24
N SER A 67 11.66 0.49 3.75
CA SER A 67 11.14 -0.34 2.66
C SER A 67 9.81 -0.99 3.04
N ILE A 68 9.74 -1.64 4.22
CA ILE A 68 8.52 -2.26 4.73
C ILE A 68 7.40 -1.21 4.90
N THR A 69 7.74 -0.05 5.45
CA THR A 69 6.77 1.06 5.62
C THR A 69 6.23 1.55 4.28
N ARG A 70 7.09 1.72 3.27
CA ARG A 70 6.69 2.13 1.92
C ARG A 70 5.80 1.09 1.25
N ALA A 71 6.14 -0.20 1.38
CA ALA A 71 5.33 -1.30 0.87
C ALA A 71 3.93 -1.28 1.50
N ARG A 72 3.85 -1.24 2.83
CA ARG A 72 2.58 -1.22 3.55
C ARG A 72 1.72 0.01 3.23
N LYS A 73 2.34 1.19 3.11
CA LYS A 73 1.65 2.40 2.67
C LYS A 73 1.03 2.22 1.28
N SER A 74 1.78 1.61 0.36
CA SER A 74 1.33 1.40 -1.02
C SER A 74 0.16 0.41 -1.10
N GLU A 75 0.21 -0.68 -0.34
CA GLU A 75 -0.90 -1.63 -0.21
C GLU A 75 -2.18 -0.97 0.28
N LEU A 76 -2.10 -0.20 1.38
CA LEU A 76 -3.25 0.50 1.96
C LEU A 76 -3.84 1.54 1.00
N MET A 77 -2.98 2.25 0.26
CA MET A 77 -3.45 3.20 -0.75
C MET A 77 -4.16 2.50 -1.91
N LEU A 78 -3.63 1.36 -2.38
CA LEU A 78 -4.26 0.58 -3.44
C LEU A 78 -5.62 0.02 -3.00
N GLU A 79 -5.70 -0.50 -1.77
CA GLU A 79 -6.95 -0.96 -1.16
C GLU A 79 -7.98 0.19 -1.08
N CYS A 80 -7.55 1.37 -0.63
CA CYS A 80 -8.40 2.55 -0.58
C CYS A 80 -8.95 2.95 -1.97
N VAL A 81 -8.08 3.00 -2.98
CA VAL A 81 -8.49 3.31 -4.36
C VAL A 81 -9.50 2.30 -4.87
N LYS A 82 -9.27 1.00 -4.65
CA LYS A 82 -10.19 -0.07 -5.07
C LYS A 82 -11.56 0.08 -4.41
N ASN A 83 -11.59 0.34 -3.11
CA ASN A 83 -12.83 0.54 -2.36
C ASN A 83 -13.61 1.77 -2.86
N LEU A 84 -12.91 2.87 -3.18
CA LEU A 84 -13.53 4.07 -3.74
C LEU A 84 -14.12 3.81 -5.14
N GLN A 85 -13.41 3.09 -6.00
CA GLN A 85 -13.89 2.73 -7.35
C GLN A 85 -15.13 1.84 -7.29
N GLU A 86 -15.17 0.87 -6.37
CA GLU A 86 -16.35 0.02 -6.17
C GLU A 86 -17.55 0.84 -5.70
N LYS A 87 -17.33 1.75 -4.74
CA LYS A 87 -18.38 2.65 -4.24
C LYS A 87 -18.88 3.61 -5.31
N GLU A 88 -17.99 4.17 -6.13
CA GLU A 88 -18.36 5.01 -7.28
C GLU A 88 -19.26 4.23 -8.25
N LYS A 89 -18.87 3.00 -8.61
CA LYS A 89 -19.67 2.14 -9.48
C LYS A 89 -21.07 1.86 -8.92
N MET A 90 -21.18 1.56 -7.62
CA MET A 90 -22.47 1.34 -6.97
C MET A 90 -23.36 2.59 -7.02
N MET A 91 -22.80 3.77 -6.76
CA MET A 91 -23.55 5.02 -6.80
C MET A 91 -24.01 5.40 -8.22
N ILE A 92 -23.19 5.12 -9.24
CA ILE A 92 -23.57 5.31 -10.64
C ILE A 92 -24.78 4.44 -10.99
N GLU A 93 -24.74 3.15 -10.61
CA GLU A 93 -25.85 2.23 -10.87
C GLU A 93 -27.12 2.64 -10.13
N GLU A 94 -27.01 2.99 -8.84
CA GLU A 94 -28.14 3.46 -8.04
C GLU A 94 -28.77 4.73 -8.63
N ASN A 95 -27.96 5.71 -9.03
CA ASN A 95 -28.44 6.92 -9.68
C ASN A 95 -29.13 6.63 -11.01
N HIS A 96 -28.63 5.67 -11.80
CA HIS A 96 -29.26 5.27 -13.06
C HIS A 96 -30.66 4.66 -12.83
N VAL A 97 -30.79 3.80 -11.82
CA VAL A 97 -32.08 3.21 -11.43
C VAL A 97 -33.04 4.28 -10.93
N LEU A 98 -32.59 5.18 -10.04
CA LEU A 98 -33.42 6.27 -9.51
C LEU A 98 -33.87 7.23 -10.61
N ALA A 99 -32.98 7.61 -11.52
CA ALA A 99 -33.33 8.47 -12.65
C ALA A 99 -34.41 7.83 -13.53
N SER A 100 -34.31 6.51 -13.79
CA SER A 100 -35.31 5.75 -14.55
C SER A 100 -36.66 5.67 -13.83
N GLN A 101 -36.66 5.55 -12.49
CA GLN A 101 -37.88 5.57 -11.70
C GLN A 101 -38.56 6.93 -11.74
N VAL A 102 -37.80 8.02 -11.63
CA VAL A 102 -38.32 9.39 -11.69
C VAL A 102 -38.95 9.68 -13.05
N THR A 103 -38.30 9.31 -14.15
CA THR A 103 -38.86 9.53 -15.50
C THR A 103 -40.13 8.71 -15.74
N ASN A 104 -40.19 7.47 -15.24
CA ASN A 104 -41.38 6.64 -15.32
C ASN A 104 -42.55 7.24 -14.50
N ALA A 105 -42.28 7.70 -13.27
CA ALA A 105 -43.29 8.34 -12.42
C ALA A 105 -43.85 9.63 -13.05
N GLN A 106 -42.97 10.45 -13.64
CA GLN A 106 -43.39 11.66 -14.37
C GLN A 106 -44.26 11.32 -15.59
N SER A 107 -43.93 10.26 -16.32
CA SER A 107 -44.70 9.80 -17.48
C SER A 107 -46.10 9.31 -17.09
N LEU A 108 -46.23 8.58 -15.97
CA LEU A 108 -47.51 8.14 -15.43
C LEU A 108 -48.40 9.33 -15.03
N LEU A 109 -47.85 10.33 -14.34
CA LEU A 109 -48.59 11.54 -13.96
C LEU A 109 -49.12 12.32 -15.17
N LEU A 110 -48.36 12.36 -16.28
CA LEU A 110 -48.80 13.00 -17.52
C LEU A 110 -49.92 12.22 -18.24
N LEU A 111 -49.96 10.91 -18.08
CA LEU A 111 -51.04 10.06 -18.61
C LEU A 111 -52.33 10.19 -17.78
N GLU A 112 -52.23 10.33 -16.46
CA GLU A 112 -53.39 10.53 -15.58
C GLU A 112 -54.01 11.93 -15.67
N ALA A 113 -53.27 12.91 -16.20
CA ALA A 113 -53.72 14.29 -16.36
C ALA A 113 -54.44 14.59 -17.70
N ASN A 114 -54.53 13.62 -18.62
CA ASN A 114 -55.21 13.73 -19.92
C ASN A 114 -56.46 12.84 -19.99
#